data_AF-A0A1N7PEY2-F1
#
_entry.id   AF-A0A1N7PEY2-F1
#
_cell.length_a   1.000
_cell.length_b   1.000
_cell.length_c   1.000
_cell.angle_alpha   90.00
_cell.angle_beta   90.00
_cell.angle_gamma   90.00
#
_symmetry.space_group_name_H-M   'P 1'
#
loop_
_entity.id
_entity.type
_entity.pdbx_description
1 polymer ?
#
loop_
_entity_poly.entity_id
_entity_poly.type
_entity_poly.pdbx_seq_one_letter_code
_entity_poly.pdbx_strand_id
1 'polypeptide(L)'
;MAERYVPRITEAAIPEDGSWAELTGKNVLMLHVPEWEEEVRLPFRGAQRVWLYDRREDAYIFCFRLKDGTERALAFAKDHGGRLLMDERAYGFFSILIVTEELDSLQKETPMLLFPEVFLKRHPKAGW
;
A
#
# COMPACT_ATOMS: atom_id res chain seq x y z
N MET A 1 -21.41 -0.01 -16.03
CA MET A 1 -20.66 -1.13 -15.41
C MET A 1 -19.24 -0.64 -15.23
N ALA A 2 -18.74 -0.54 -13.99
CA ALA A 2 -17.36 -0.10 -13.77
C ALA A 2 -16.42 -1.25 -14.18
N GLU A 3 -15.49 -1.00 -15.09
CA GLU A 3 -14.47 -1.98 -15.46
C GLU A 3 -13.67 -2.39 -14.22
N ARG A 4 -13.64 -3.68 -13.94
CA ARG A 4 -12.86 -4.25 -12.83
C ARG A 4 -11.39 -4.17 -13.22
N TYR A 5 -10.60 -3.47 -12.40
CA TYR A 5 -9.14 -3.45 -12.55
C TYR A 5 -8.57 -4.86 -12.41
N VAL A 6 -7.86 -5.32 -13.44
CA VAL A 6 -7.10 -6.57 -13.44
C VAL A 6 -5.62 -6.18 -13.57
N PRO A 7 -4.82 -6.33 -12.51
CA PRO A 7 -3.42 -5.94 -12.53
C PRO A 7 -2.62 -6.81 -13.51
N ARG A 8 -1.69 -6.20 -14.24
CA ARG A 8 -0.78 -6.87 -15.20
C ARG A 8 0.68 -6.85 -14.74
N ILE A 9 0.94 -6.31 -13.56
CA ILE A 9 2.25 -6.26 -12.92
C ILE A 9 2.82 -7.65 -12.69
N THR A 10 4.14 -7.75 -12.83
CA THR A 10 4.92 -8.97 -12.57
C THR A 10 5.85 -8.82 -11.36
N GLU A 11 5.97 -7.61 -10.83
CA GLU A 11 6.88 -7.25 -9.75
C GLU A 11 6.13 -6.41 -8.70
N ALA A 12 6.54 -6.56 -7.44
CA ALA A 12 6.03 -5.80 -6.32
C ALA A 12 7.21 -5.33 -5.46
N ALA A 13 7.20 -4.05 -5.09
CA ALA A 13 8.15 -3.49 -4.14
C ALA A 13 7.87 -4.04 -2.74
N ILE A 14 8.92 -4.19 -1.94
CA ILE A 14 8.83 -4.54 -0.52
C ILE A 14 9.18 -3.27 0.24
N PRO A 15 8.26 -2.69 1.03
CA PRO A 15 8.59 -1.54 1.87
C PRO A 15 9.80 -1.85 2.77
N GLU A 16 10.78 -0.96 2.79
CA GLU A 16 11.93 -1.09 3.68
C GLU A 16 11.55 -0.87 5.13
N ASP A 17 10.60 0.05 5.35
CA ASP A 17 10.04 0.34 6.65
C ASP A 17 8.54 0.65 6.55
N GLY A 18 7.84 0.50 7.66
CA GLY A 18 6.43 0.84 7.75
C GLY A 18 6.00 1.08 9.18
N SER A 19 5.18 2.10 9.36
CA SER A 19 4.64 2.46 10.66
C SER A 19 3.19 2.90 10.53
N TRP A 20 2.46 2.76 11.63
CA TRP A 20 1.10 3.22 11.70
C TRP A 20 1.03 4.59 12.37
N ALA A 21 0.30 5.50 11.76
CA ALA A 21 0.00 6.82 12.27
C ALA A 21 -1.50 7.08 12.25
N GLU A 22 -1.91 8.15 12.93
CA GLU A 22 -3.27 8.66 12.88
C GLU A 22 -3.25 10.05 12.22
N LEU A 23 -4.00 10.21 11.14
CA LEU A 23 -4.15 11.49 10.45
C LEU A 23 -5.63 11.86 10.42
N THR A 24 -5.99 12.98 11.06
CA THR A 24 -7.38 13.48 11.11
C THR A 24 -8.40 12.44 11.61
N GLY A 25 -8.02 11.63 12.60
CA GLY A 25 -8.89 10.57 13.15
C GLY A 25 -8.97 9.30 12.31
N LYS A 26 -8.15 9.17 11.25
CA LYS A 26 -8.10 7.98 10.39
C LYS A 26 -6.77 7.27 10.55
N ASN A 27 -6.82 5.94 10.65
CA ASN A 27 -5.62 5.09 10.63
C ASN A 27 -4.92 5.19 9.28
N VAL A 28 -3.62 5.47 9.31
CA VAL A 28 -2.77 5.56 8.12
C VAL A 28 -1.58 4.63 8.30
N LEU A 29 -1.42 3.70 7.37
CA LEU A 29 -0.23 2.88 7.23
C LEU A 29 0.78 3.64 6.36
N MET A 30 1.83 4.15 6.98
CA MET A 30 2.93 4.84 6.31
C MET A 30 3.98 3.82 5.91
N LEU A 31 4.46 3.90 4.67
CA LEU A 31 5.39 2.94 4.07
C LEU A 31 6.54 3.68 3.40
N HIS A 32 7.75 3.28 3.72
CA HIS A 32 8.97 3.77 3.09
C HIS A 32 9.35 2.86 1.92
N VAL A 33 9.35 3.44 0.71
CA VAL A 33 9.66 2.76 -0.56
C VAL A 33 10.59 3.66 -1.36
N PRO A 34 11.91 3.62 -1.10
CA PRO A 34 12.87 4.58 -1.64
C PRO A 34 12.97 4.53 -3.17
N GLU A 35 12.68 3.39 -3.80
CA GLU A 35 12.76 3.22 -5.24
C GLU A 35 11.66 3.96 -6.05
N TRP A 36 10.70 4.60 -5.37
CA TRP A 36 9.50 5.21 -6.00
C TRP A 36 9.52 6.74 -6.06
N GLU A 37 10.71 7.34 -6.21
CA GLU A 37 10.89 8.81 -6.23
C GLU A 37 10.04 9.52 -7.29
N GLU A 38 9.82 8.87 -8.44
CA GLU A 38 9.02 9.44 -9.53
C GLU A 38 7.52 9.29 -9.27
N GLU A 39 7.11 8.15 -8.71
CA GLU A 39 5.72 7.78 -8.49
C GLU A 39 5.06 8.60 -7.38
N VAL A 40 5.81 8.93 -6.31
CA VAL A 40 5.29 9.77 -5.21
C VAL A 40 4.94 11.20 -5.63
N ARG A 41 5.42 11.62 -6.82
CA ARG A 41 5.12 12.94 -7.41
C ARG A 41 3.89 12.91 -8.32
N LEU A 42 3.37 11.73 -8.66
CA LEU A 42 2.27 11.57 -9.61
C LEU A 42 0.90 11.81 -8.95
N PRO A 43 -0.08 12.34 -9.70
CA PRO A 43 -1.41 12.59 -9.17
C PRO A 43 -2.18 11.29 -8.90
N PHE A 44 -2.50 11.03 -7.64
CA PHE A 44 -3.19 9.81 -7.20
C PHE A 44 -4.70 9.79 -7.47
N ARG A 45 -5.34 10.95 -7.66
CA ARG A 45 -6.80 11.09 -7.59
C ARG A 45 -7.48 10.21 -8.65
N GLY A 46 -8.17 9.14 -8.26
CA GLY A 46 -8.87 8.23 -9.18
C GLY A 46 -8.05 7.02 -9.62
N ALA A 47 -6.93 6.74 -8.94
CA ALA A 47 -6.18 5.50 -9.09
C ALA A 47 -7.06 4.28 -8.80
N GLN A 48 -6.89 3.23 -9.59
CA GLN A 48 -7.53 1.94 -9.34
C GLN A 48 -6.65 1.09 -8.45
N ARG A 49 -7.25 0.23 -7.64
CA ARG A 49 -6.52 -0.61 -6.69
C ARG A 49 -7.22 -1.94 -6.44
N VAL A 50 -6.44 -2.94 -6.08
CA VAL A 50 -6.93 -4.27 -5.68
C VAL A 50 -5.94 -4.92 -4.73
N TRP A 51 -6.46 -5.70 -3.79
CA TRP A 51 -5.67 -6.61 -2.98
C TRP A 51 -5.67 -7.99 -3.60
N LEU A 52 -4.48 -8.59 -3.69
CA LEU A 52 -4.29 -10.00 -4.00
C LEU A 52 -3.66 -10.68 -2.79
N TYR A 53 -3.81 -11.99 -2.72
CA TYR A 53 -3.09 -12.82 -1.76
C TYR A 53 -2.32 -13.88 -2.55
N ASP A 54 -1.00 -13.81 -2.49
CA ASP A 54 -0.12 -14.83 -3.04
C ASP A 54 0.05 -15.94 -2.02
N ARG A 55 -0.40 -17.14 -2.39
CA ARG A 55 -0.37 -18.34 -1.55
C ARG A 55 1.00 -19.01 -1.50
N ARG A 56 1.85 -18.77 -2.50
CA ARG A 56 3.19 -19.35 -2.58
C ARG A 56 4.14 -18.61 -1.63
N GLU A 57 4.07 -17.29 -1.69
CA GLU A 57 4.91 -16.40 -0.89
C GLU A 57 4.30 -16.02 0.46
N ASP A 58 3.08 -16.52 0.77
CA ASP A 58 2.28 -16.15 1.95
C ASP A 58 2.26 -14.62 2.18
N ALA A 59 1.88 -13.89 1.12
CA ALA A 59 2.00 -12.44 1.06
C ALA A 59 0.70 -11.79 0.56
N TYR A 60 0.30 -10.68 1.19
CA TYR A 60 -0.70 -9.80 0.61
C TYR A 60 -0.03 -8.83 -0.36
N ILE A 61 -0.63 -8.64 -1.53
CA ILE A 61 -0.10 -7.75 -2.56
C ILE A 61 -1.11 -6.65 -2.81
N PHE A 62 -0.72 -5.40 -2.50
CA PHE A 62 -1.52 -4.22 -2.82
C PHE A 62 -1.13 -3.73 -4.21
N CYS A 63 -1.99 -3.98 -5.20
CA CYS A 63 -1.77 -3.56 -6.58
C CYS A 63 -2.53 -2.28 -6.85
N PHE A 64 -1.91 -1.32 -7.53
CA PHE A 64 -2.60 -0.10 -7.95
C PHE A 64 -2.14 0.37 -9.33
N ARG A 65 -3.02 1.13 -9.98
CA ARG A 65 -2.79 1.78 -11.26
C ARG A 65 -3.06 3.27 -11.12
N LEU A 66 -2.02 4.07 -11.38
CA LEU A 66 -2.07 5.52 -11.42
C LEU A 66 -2.78 6.00 -12.70
N LYS A 67 -3.09 7.30 -12.76
CA LYS A 67 -3.89 7.89 -13.84
C LYS A 67 -3.23 7.87 -15.22
N ASP A 68 -1.92 7.95 -15.23
CA ASP A 68 -1.08 7.85 -16.43
C ASP A 68 -0.97 6.42 -16.97
N GLY A 69 -1.56 5.44 -16.25
CA GLY A 69 -1.50 4.02 -16.60
C GLY A 69 -0.38 3.27 -15.90
N THR A 70 0.46 3.94 -15.11
CA THR A 70 1.55 3.31 -14.36
C THR A 70 0.99 2.33 -13.33
N GLU A 71 1.35 1.06 -13.43
CA GLU A 71 0.98 0.02 -12.48
C GLU A 71 2.15 -0.31 -11.54
N ARG A 72 1.84 -0.44 -10.25
CA ARG A 72 2.79 -0.81 -9.19
C ARG A 72 2.12 -1.74 -8.19
N ALA A 73 2.94 -2.46 -7.42
CA ALA A 73 2.47 -3.19 -6.26
C ALA A 73 3.40 -3.09 -5.07
N LEU A 74 2.81 -3.27 -3.90
CA LEU A 74 3.49 -3.50 -2.64
C LEU A 74 3.24 -4.93 -2.18
N ALA A 75 4.31 -5.64 -1.82
CA ALA A 75 4.24 -6.96 -1.21
C ALA A 75 4.40 -6.87 0.31
N PHE A 76 3.44 -7.45 1.01
CA PHE A 76 3.42 -7.59 2.46
C PHE A 76 3.54 -9.07 2.80
N ALA A 77 4.78 -9.58 2.75
CA ALA A 77 5.10 -10.94 3.17
C ALA A 77 4.84 -11.11 4.67
N LYS A 78 4.23 -12.23 5.07
CA LYS A 78 3.81 -12.52 6.45
C LYS A 78 4.85 -12.19 7.52
N ASP A 79 6.09 -12.60 7.30
CA ASP A 79 7.15 -12.48 8.30
C ASP A 79 7.80 -11.10 8.37
N HIS A 80 7.47 -10.20 7.43
CA HIS A 80 7.95 -8.82 7.34
C HIS A 80 6.77 -7.82 7.36
N GLY A 81 6.49 -7.14 6.25
CA GLY A 81 5.42 -6.14 6.14
C GLY A 81 4.03 -6.68 6.47
N GLY A 82 3.82 -7.99 6.42
CA GLY A 82 2.60 -8.65 6.87
C GLY A 82 2.27 -8.40 8.35
N ARG A 83 3.28 -8.20 9.22
CA ARG A 83 3.04 -7.85 10.63
C ARG A 83 2.27 -6.55 10.79
N LEU A 84 2.51 -5.57 9.92
CA LEU A 84 1.77 -4.31 9.89
C LEU A 84 0.29 -4.55 9.57
N LEU A 85 0.02 -5.53 8.70
CA LEU A 85 -1.34 -5.91 8.35
C LEU A 85 -2.00 -6.79 9.40
N MET A 86 -1.28 -7.36 10.37
CA MET A 86 -1.88 -8.10 11.50
C MET A 86 -2.36 -7.18 12.63
N ASP A 87 -1.97 -5.91 12.61
CA ASP A 87 -2.42 -4.90 13.56
C ASP A 87 -3.94 -4.68 13.49
N GLU A 88 -4.59 -4.41 14.63
CA GLU A 88 -6.04 -4.18 14.71
C GLU A 88 -6.51 -3.04 13.80
N ARG A 89 -5.65 -2.05 13.56
CA ARG A 89 -5.91 -0.91 12.67
C ARG A 89 -6.16 -1.35 11.22
N ALA A 90 -5.63 -2.51 10.80
CA ALA A 90 -5.82 -3.07 9.47
C ALA A 90 -7.14 -3.84 9.28
N TYR A 91 -7.91 -4.09 10.35
CA TYR A 91 -9.16 -4.86 10.27
C TYR A 91 -10.35 -4.00 9.79
N GLY A 92 -10.20 -2.68 9.83
CA GLY A 92 -11.17 -1.71 9.32
C GLY A 92 -10.73 -1.09 7.99
N PHE A 93 -11.36 0.04 7.67
CA PHE A 93 -10.84 0.93 6.63
C PHE A 93 -9.65 1.71 7.18
N PHE A 94 -8.59 1.78 6.38
CA PHE A 94 -7.40 2.58 6.68
C PHE A 94 -6.91 3.27 5.41
N SER A 95 -5.92 4.14 5.52
CA SER A 95 -5.25 4.72 4.35
C SER A 95 -3.84 4.19 4.25
N ILE A 96 -3.31 4.07 3.04
CA ILE A 96 -1.90 3.77 2.81
C ILE A 96 -1.22 5.05 2.33
N LEU A 97 -0.15 5.47 2.99
CA LEU A 97 0.70 6.58 2.58
C LEU A 97 2.08 6.02 2.22
N ILE A 98 2.55 6.30 1.02
CA ILE A 98 3.88 5.89 0.58
C ILE A 98 4.76 7.12 0.43
N VAL A 99 5.99 7.00 0.93
CA VAL A 99 7.04 8.02 0.91
C VAL A 99 8.36 7.37 0.50
N THR A 100 9.26 8.18 -0.05
CA THR A 100 10.61 7.75 -0.45
C THR A 100 11.69 8.21 0.53
N GLU A 101 11.33 9.09 1.45
CA GLU A 101 12.18 9.54 2.56
C GLU A 101 11.87 8.70 3.80
N GLU A 102 12.88 8.52 4.66
CA GLU A 102 12.71 7.85 5.94
C GLU A 102 11.57 8.48 6.75
N LEU A 103 10.79 7.64 7.45
CA LEU A 103 9.59 8.08 8.16
C LEU A 103 9.88 9.14 9.24
N ASP A 104 11.05 9.09 9.87
CA ASP A 104 11.49 10.03 10.91
C ASP A 104 11.97 11.38 10.35
N SER A 105 12.22 11.46 9.03
CA SER A 105 12.76 12.64 8.35
C SER A 105 11.72 13.41 7.54
N LEU A 106 10.45 13.01 7.58
CA LEU A 106 9.40 13.58 6.75
C LEU A 106 9.12 15.05 7.07
N GLN A 107 9.05 15.85 6.03
CA GLN A 107 8.71 17.28 6.09
C GLN A 107 7.33 17.55 5.51
N LYS A 108 6.80 18.76 5.75
CA LYS A 108 5.47 19.15 5.25
C LYS A 108 5.37 19.14 3.72
N GLU A 109 6.49 19.35 3.03
CA GLU A 109 6.56 19.44 1.57
C GLU A 109 7.01 18.12 0.92
N THR A 110 7.28 17.08 1.71
CA THR A 110 7.73 15.78 1.21
C THR A 110 6.68 15.20 0.27
N PRO A 111 7.03 14.88 -0.99
CA PRO A 111 6.13 14.22 -1.92
C PRO A 111 5.65 12.88 -1.35
N MET A 112 4.35 12.62 -1.45
CA MET A 112 3.75 11.45 -0.84
C MET A 112 2.57 10.94 -1.66
N LEU A 113 2.43 9.61 -1.71
CA LEU A 113 1.36 8.95 -2.42
C LEU A 113 0.35 8.37 -1.44
N LEU A 114 -0.83 8.99 -1.38
CA LEU A 114 -1.91 8.61 -0.45
C LEU A 114 -3.02 7.82 -1.16
N PHE A 115 -3.30 6.63 -0.64
CA PHE A 115 -4.46 5.81 -0.97
C PHE A 115 -5.46 5.84 0.18
N PRO A 116 -6.50 6.70 0.11
CA PRO A 116 -7.47 6.83 1.20
C PRO A 116 -8.46 5.67 1.21
N GLU A 117 -8.91 5.25 2.39
CA GLU A 117 -10.06 4.31 2.57
C GLU A 117 -9.87 2.96 1.86
N VAL A 118 -8.66 2.41 1.98
CA VAL A 118 -8.33 1.03 1.61
C VAL A 118 -8.97 0.08 2.62
N PHE A 119 -9.45 -1.06 2.11
CA PHE A 119 -9.94 -2.16 2.93
C PHE A 119 -9.27 -3.45 2.46
N LEU A 120 -8.62 -4.15 3.40
CA LEU A 120 -8.02 -5.45 3.16
C LEU A 120 -9.04 -6.54 3.46
N LYS A 121 -9.57 -7.19 2.41
CA LYS A 121 -10.34 -8.41 2.59
C LYS A 121 -9.37 -9.58 2.79
N ARG A 122 -9.19 -10.00 4.04
CA ARG A 122 -8.34 -11.13 4.39
C ARG A 122 -8.78 -12.41 3.69
N HIS A 123 -7.81 -13.18 3.21
CA HIS A 123 -8.06 -14.45 2.57
C HIS A 123 -8.14 -15.56 3.64
N PRO A 124 -9.18 -16.44 3.65
CA PRO A 124 -9.32 -17.47 4.69
C PRO A 124 -8.12 -18.41 4.82
N LYS A 125 -7.37 -18.61 3.72
CA LYS A 125 -6.17 -19.45 3.70
C LYS A 125 -4.88 -18.74 4.13
N ALA A 126 -4.90 -17.42 4.35
CA ALA A 126 -3.76 -16.74 4.95
C ALA A 126 -3.56 -17.24 6.39
N GLY A 127 -4.67 -17.36 7.13
CA GLY A 127 -4.62 -17.82 8.52
C GLY A 127 -3.96 -16.81 9.47
N TRP A 128 -3.83 -15.55 9.03
CA TRP A 128 -3.30 -14.43 9.81
C TRP A 128 -3.92 -13.09 9.42
#